data_AF-A0AAD5WGV7-F1
#
_entry.id   AF-A0AAD5WGV7-F1
#
_cell.length_a   1.000
_cell.length_b   1.000
_cell.length_c   1.000
_cell.angle_alpha   90.00
_cell.angle_beta   90.00
_cell.angle_gamma   90.00
#
_symmetry.space_group_name_H-M   'P 1'
#
loop_
_entity.id
_entity.type
_entity.pdbx_description
1 polymer ?
#
loop_
_entity_poly.entity_id
_entity_poly.type
_entity_poly.pdbx_seq_one_letter_code
_entity_poly.pdbx_strand_id
1 'polypeptide(L)'
;MSQQKRVKTAIKSVEEFPDLKIISKKIFHDNRGYFVETYNEAEWSEELNFRKDFKQDNHSFSFHGVLRGLHSQPGMGKLVSVISGEIFDVAVDIRPESATYGQWHSVILNEMNGDSLWIPDGFAHGFQCLSKTGAHVTYKCTAIYNPETEFGEGIVLLVRVFQS
;
A
#
# COMPACT_ATOMS: atom_id res chain seq x y z
N MET A 1 4.34 35.59 -2.20
CA MET A 1 3.06 35.11 -1.65
C MET A 1 3.17 33.61 -1.47
N SER A 2 3.24 33.13 -0.23
CA SER A 2 3.26 31.70 0.07
C SER A 2 1.95 31.08 -0.43
N GLN A 3 2.02 30.21 -1.43
CA GLN A 3 0.87 29.38 -1.77
C GLN A 3 0.68 28.40 -0.61
N GLN A 4 -0.23 28.73 0.31
CA GLN A 4 -0.71 27.75 1.28
C GLN A 4 -1.20 26.52 0.50
N LYS A 5 -0.56 25.37 0.77
CA LYS A 5 -0.97 24.08 0.23
C LYS A 5 -2.45 23.88 0.57
N ARG A 6 -3.30 23.80 -0.45
CA ARG A 6 -4.77 23.91 -0.29
C ARG A 6 -5.39 22.80 0.54
N VAL A 7 -4.76 21.62 0.64
CA VAL A 7 -5.15 20.48 1.51
C VAL A 7 -3.89 19.65 1.83
N LYS A 8 -3.77 19.15 3.06
CA LYS A 8 -2.65 18.31 3.51
C LYS A 8 -2.97 16.82 3.34
N THR A 9 -1.93 16.04 3.10
CA THR A 9 -1.99 14.57 3.21
C THR A 9 -2.41 14.19 4.64
N ALA A 10 -3.28 13.18 4.79
CA ALA A 10 -3.68 12.66 6.09
C ALA A 10 -3.18 11.23 6.26
N ILE A 11 -2.65 10.90 7.45
CA ILE A 11 -2.19 9.55 7.78
C ILE A 11 -2.98 9.06 8.99
N LYS A 12 -3.60 7.88 8.86
CA LYS A 12 -4.33 7.22 9.94
C LYS A 12 -3.77 5.84 10.20
N SER A 13 -3.60 5.49 11.46
CA SER A 13 -3.32 4.11 11.87
C SER A 13 -4.58 3.25 11.70
N VAL A 14 -4.40 1.99 11.31
CA VAL A 14 -5.46 0.98 11.44
C VAL A 14 -5.59 0.62 12.92
N GLU A 15 -6.80 0.56 13.45
CA GLU A 15 -7.05 0.42 14.90
C GLU A 15 -6.48 -0.89 15.46
N GLU A 16 -6.78 -2.01 14.83
CA GLU A 16 -6.28 -3.34 15.22
C GLU A 16 -4.83 -3.59 14.79
N PHE A 17 -4.32 -2.79 13.84
CA PHE A 17 -2.97 -2.91 13.30
C PHE A 17 -2.29 -1.53 13.28
N PRO A 18 -1.88 -0.98 14.43
CA PRO A 18 -1.40 0.40 14.50
C PRO A 18 -0.18 0.69 13.63
N ASP A 19 0.57 -0.34 13.25
CA ASP A 19 1.74 -0.26 12.37
C ASP A 19 1.37 -0.04 10.89
N LEU A 20 0.18 -0.49 10.47
CA LEU A 20 -0.38 -0.20 9.16
C LEU A 20 -0.94 1.21 9.13
N LYS A 21 -0.67 1.95 8.05
CA LYS A 21 -1.16 3.32 7.87
C LYS A 21 -1.92 3.46 6.57
N ILE A 22 -3.09 4.10 6.62
CA ILE A 22 -3.81 4.57 5.44
C ILE A 22 -3.42 6.03 5.21
N ILE A 23 -2.90 6.31 4.02
CA ILE A 23 -2.49 7.64 3.59
C ILE A 23 -3.54 8.14 2.60
N SER A 24 -4.31 9.15 3.01
CA SER A 24 -5.30 9.81 2.16
C SER A 24 -4.74 11.06 1.54
N LYS A 25 -4.84 11.14 0.21
CA LYS A 25 -4.28 12.23 -0.59
C LYS A 25 -5.40 13.06 -1.18
N LYS A 26 -5.15 14.36 -1.39
CA LYS A 26 -6.10 15.19 -2.11
C LYS A 26 -5.87 15.04 -3.61
N ILE A 27 -6.90 14.55 -4.31
CA ILE A 27 -6.95 14.60 -5.76
C ILE A 27 -7.58 15.94 -6.19
N PHE A 28 -6.89 16.67 -7.06
CA PHE A 28 -7.34 17.92 -7.64
C PHE A 28 -7.81 17.67 -9.07
N HIS A 29 -9.12 17.78 -9.32
CA HIS A 29 -9.70 17.59 -10.64
C HIS A 29 -9.91 18.91 -11.37
N ASP A 30 -9.73 18.90 -12.69
CA ASP A 30 -10.15 19.95 -13.60
C ASP A 30 -10.56 19.37 -14.97
N ASN A 31 -10.85 20.23 -15.95
CA ASN A 31 -11.29 19.82 -17.28
C ASN A 31 -10.23 19.07 -18.12
N ARG A 32 -8.97 19.01 -17.66
CA ARG A 32 -7.85 18.29 -18.30
C ARG A 32 -7.63 16.91 -17.69
N GLY A 33 -8.22 16.63 -16.53
CA GLY A 33 -8.03 15.39 -15.78
C GLY A 33 -7.86 15.65 -14.28
N TYR A 34 -6.84 15.06 -13.67
CA TYR A 34 -6.53 15.25 -12.26
C TYR A 34 -5.03 15.36 -11.98
N PHE A 35 -4.71 15.99 -10.86
CA PHE A 35 -3.36 16.07 -10.31
C PHE A 35 -3.39 15.60 -8.85
N VAL A 36 -2.40 14.81 -8.46
CA VAL A 36 -2.20 14.37 -7.08
C VAL A 36 -0.71 14.37 -6.77
N GLU A 37 -0.34 14.95 -5.64
CA GLU A 37 1.01 14.80 -5.10
C GLU A 37 1.07 13.47 -4.37
N THR A 38 1.82 12.51 -4.93
CA THR A 38 1.82 11.14 -4.39
C THR A 38 2.78 10.94 -3.22
N TYR A 39 3.79 11.81 -3.10
CA TYR A 39 4.80 11.81 -2.04
C TYR A 39 5.53 13.16 -1.99
N ASN A 40 5.81 13.65 -0.77
CA ASN A 40 6.59 14.85 -0.51
C ASN A 40 7.39 14.63 0.78
N GLU A 41 8.72 14.54 0.68
CA GLU A 41 9.57 14.19 1.83
C GLU A 41 9.45 15.23 2.97
N ALA A 42 9.37 16.52 2.65
CA ALA A 42 9.28 17.58 3.65
C ALA A 42 7.93 17.51 4.40
N GLU A 43 6.80 17.41 3.69
CA GLU A 43 5.49 17.26 4.33
C GLU A 43 5.44 15.99 5.20
N TRP A 44 5.92 14.86 4.65
CA TRP A 44 5.85 13.57 5.34
C TRP A 44 6.74 13.55 6.59
N SER A 45 7.93 14.13 6.52
CA SER A 45 8.85 14.14 7.65
C SER A 45 8.53 15.23 8.68
N GLU A 46 8.34 16.47 8.24
CA GLU A 46 8.22 17.64 9.13
C GLU A 46 6.80 17.83 9.67
N GLU A 47 5.79 17.56 8.85
CA GLU A 47 4.38 17.83 9.22
C GLU A 47 3.64 16.58 9.70
N LEU A 48 3.95 15.41 9.13
CA LEU A 48 3.25 14.15 9.44
C LEU A 48 4.06 13.22 10.35
N ASN A 49 5.32 13.56 10.64
CA ASN A 49 6.24 12.74 11.42
C ASN A 49 6.31 11.27 10.94
N PHE A 50 6.30 11.10 9.62
CA PHE A 50 6.24 9.81 8.95
C PHE A 50 7.26 9.74 7.82
N ARG A 51 8.55 9.65 8.19
CA ARG A 51 9.64 9.49 7.22
C ARG A 51 9.93 8.03 6.95
N LYS A 52 10.04 7.68 5.66
CA LYS A 52 10.53 6.39 5.18
C LYS A 52 11.61 6.62 4.13
N ASP A 53 12.64 5.79 4.15
CA ASP A 53 13.73 5.85 3.20
C ASP A 53 13.44 4.92 2.03
N PHE A 54 12.72 5.43 1.03
CA PHE A 54 12.33 4.65 -0.16
C PHE A 54 13.53 4.45 -1.09
N LYS A 55 13.82 3.19 -1.42
CA LYS A 55 14.98 2.77 -2.23
C LYS A 55 14.61 2.27 -3.61
N GLN A 56 13.37 1.82 -3.79
CA GLN A 56 12.93 1.20 -5.03
C GLN A 56 11.46 1.53 -5.29
N ASP A 57 11.14 1.80 -6.55
CA ASP A 57 9.77 1.91 -7.02
C ASP A 57 9.45 0.71 -7.91
N ASN A 58 8.25 0.15 -7.73
CA ASN A 58 7.73 -0.91 -8.59
C ASN A 58 6.38 -0.48 -9.16
N HIS A 59 6.04 -1.05 -10.31
CA HIS A 59 4.75 -0.88 -10.96
C HIS A 59 4.31 -2.21 -11.56
N SER A 60 3.04 -2.56 -11.36
CA SER A 60 2.45 -3.78 -11.90
C SER A 60 1.10 -3.49 -12.52
N PHE A 61 0.81 -4.21 -13.61
CA PHE A 61 -0.53 -4.30 -14.17
C PHE A 61 -1.09 -5.71 -13.91
N SER A 62 -2.37 -5.78 -13.53
CA SER A 62 -3.06 -7.05 -13.27
C SER A 62 -4.44 -7.02 -13.90
N PHE A 63 -4.81 -8.11 -14.57
CA PHE A 63 -6.17 -8.30 -15.08
C PHE A 63 -7.15 -8.60 -13.95
N HIS A 64 -8.44 -8.39 -14.22
CA HIS A 64 -9.52 -8.73 -13.30
C HIS A 64 -9.37 -10.14 -12.72
N GLY A 65 -9.56 -10.26 -11.41
CA GLY A 65 -9.51 -11.53 -10.67
C GLY A 65 -8.09 -12.05 -10.38
N VAL A 66 -7.04 -11.46 -10.96
CA VAL A 66 -5.65 -11.85 -10.65
C VAL A 66 -5.36 -11.59 -9.17
N LEU A 67 -4.83 -12.62 -8.53
CA LEU A 67 -4.27 -12.59 -7.18
C LEU A 67 -2.74 -12.50 -7.25
N ARG A 68 -2.15 -11.62 -6.45
CA ARG A 68 -0.69 -11.56 -6.24
C ARG A 68 -0.41 -11.57 -4.76
N GLY A 69 0.66 -12.24 -4.35
CA GLY A 69 1.02 -12.38 -2.95
C GLY A 69 0.72 -13.79 -2.41
N LEU A 70 0.77 -13.97 -1.09
CA LEU A 70 1.26 -12.99 -0.11
C LEU A 70 2.80 -12.99 -0.10
N HIS A 71 3.46 -11.85 -0.27
CA HIS A 71 4.91 -11.75 -0.34
C HIS A 71 5.48 -10.83 0.75
N SER A 72 6.60 -11.24 1.34
CA SER A 72 7.41 -10.43 2.26
C SER A 72 8.89 -10.54 1.91
N GLN A 73 9.65 -9.50 2.25
CA GLN A 73 11.11 -9.53 2.22
C GLN A 73 11.61 -8.86 3.50
N PRO A 74 12.47 -9.53 4.30
CA PRO A 74 13.01 -8.93 5.52
C PRO A 74 13.64 -7.56 5.26
N GLY A 75 13.27 -6.57 6.09
CA GLY A 75 13.71 -5.18 6.01
C GLY A 75 12.96 -4.31 4.98
N MET A 76 12.00 -4.86 4.23
CA MET A 76 11.24 -4.12 3.22
C MET A 76 9.83 -3.76 3.72
N GLY A 77 9.59 -2.47 3.96
CA GLY A 77 8.25 -1.92 3.98
C GLY A 77 7.81 -1.46 2.58
N LYS A 78 6.50 -1.44 2.35
CA LYS A 78 5.86 -1.08 1.07
C LYS A 78 4.81 0.01 1.29
N LEU A 79 4.83 1.03 0.44
CA LEU A 79 3.70 1.95 0.26
C LEU A 79 2.98 1.57 -1.04
N VAL A 80 1.79 1.00 -0.92
CA VAL A 80 1.00 0.47 -2.04
C VAL A 80 -0.07 1.48 -2.44
N SER A 81 -0.22 1.75 -3.74
CA SER A 81 -1.26 2.63 -4.27
C SER A 81 -1.74 2.21 -5.65
N VAL A 82 -2.92 2.67 -6.06
CA VAL A 82 -3.50 2.37 -7.37
C VAL A 82 -3.56 3.64 -8.22
N ILE A 83 -2.96 3.58 -9.42
CA ILE A 83 -3.03 4.66 -10.41
C ILE A 83 -4.34 4.57 -11.20
N SER A 84 -4.69 3.34 -11.61
CA SER A 84 -5.94 3.08 -12.32
C SER A 84 -6.55 1.74 -11.95
N GLY A 85 -7.87 1.65 -11.93
CA GLY A 85 -8.63 0.48 -11.51
C GLY A 85 -8.85 0.41 -10.00
N GLU A 86 -9.02 -0.80 -9.50
CA GLU A 86 -9.36 -1.09 -8.12
C GLU A 86 -8.79 -2.45 -7.70
N ILE A 87 -8.27 -2.52 -6.48
CA ILE A 87 -7.78 -3.74 -5.85
C ILE A 87 -8.36 -3.89 -4.44
N PHE A 88 -8.55 -5.14 -4.03
CA PHE A 88 -8.67 -5.53 -2.64
C PHE A 88 -7.26 -5.82 -2.12
N ASP A 89 -6.68 -4.88 -1.37
CA ASP A 89 -5.31 -4.95 -0.86
C ASP A 89 -5.30 -5.54 0.55
N VAL A 90 -4.33 -6.42 0.84
CA VAL A 90 -4.24 -7.14 2.11
C VAL A 90 -2.82 -7.08 2.68
N ALA A 91 -2.74 -6.86 3.98
CA ALA A 91 -1.54 -7.06 4.79
C ALA A 91 -1.81 -8.09 5.89
N VAL A 92 -0.92 -9.08 6.02
CA VAL A 92 -0.97 -10.14 7.05
C VAL A 92 0.21 -9.97 7.98
N ASP A 93 -0.03 -9.95 9.29
CA ASP A 93 1.05 -9.88 10.28
C ASP A 93 1.73 -11.24 10.40
N ILE A 94 3.02 -11.30 10.07
CA ILE A 94 3.82 -12.53 10.12
C ILE A 94 4.90 -12.48 11.20
N ARG A 95 4.79 -11.55 12.17
CA ARG A 95 5.73 -11.43 13.30
C ARG A 95 5.35 -12.43 14.39
N PRO A 96 6.18 -13.44 14.71
CA PRO A 96 5.80 -14.52 15.63
C PRO A 96 5.37 -14.05 17.03
N GLU A 97 5.98 -12.96 17.50
CA GLU A 97 5.70 -12.39 18.83
C GLU A 97 4.58 -11.33 18.83
N SER A 98 3.92 -11.10 17.69
CA SER A 98 2.82 -10.14 17.59
C SER A 98 1.53 -10.69 18.17
N ALA A 99 0.79 -9.85 18.91
CA ALA A 99 -0.56 -10.18 19.39
C ALA A 99 -1.55 -10.43 18.24
N THR A 100 -1.25 -9.94 17.04
CA THR A 100 -2.04 -10.13 15.82
C THR A 100 -1.38 -11.08 14.82
N TYR A 101 -0.42 -11.92 15.24
CA TYR A 101 0.23 -12.90 14.36
C TYR A 101 -0.79 -13.78 13.61
N GLY A 102 -0.63 -13.88 12.30
CA GLY A 102 -1.51 -14.62 11.39
C GLY A 102 -2.85 -13.93 11.10
N GLN A 103 -3.14 -12.79 11.74
CA GLN A 103 -4.29 -11.95 11.43
C GLN A 103 -3.95 -10.98 10.29
N TRP A 104 -4.99 -10.44 9.67
CA TRP A 104 -4.85 -9.62 8.49
C TRP A 104 -5.79 -8.43 8.51
N HIS A 105 -5.42 -7.42 7.74
CA HIS A 105 -6.25 -6.25 7.46
C HIS A 105 -6.35 -6.06 5.94
N SER A 106 -7.52 -5.62 5.48
CA SER A 106 -7.73 -5.27 4.07
C SER A 106 -8.26 -3.86 3.90
N VAL A 107 -7.95 -3.28 2.74
CA VAL A 107 -8.50 -2.00 2.30
C VAL A 107 -8.74 -2.03 0.79
N ILE A 108 -9.78 -1.33 0.33
CA ILE A 108 -9.98 -1.08 -1.09
C ILE A 108 -9.11 0.11 -1.50
N LEU A 109 -8.18 -0.12 -2.42
CA LEU A 109 -7.39 0.94 -3.05
C LEU A 109 -7.83 1.09 -4.50
N ASN A 110 -8.13 2.33 -4.90
CA ASN A 110 -8.54 2.62 -6.27
C ASN A 110 -8.16 4.03 -6.70
N GLU A 111 -8.32 4.28 -7.99
CA GLU A 111 -8.07 5.59 -8.61
C GLU A 111 -8.97 6.71 -8.09
N MET A 112 -10.14 6.36 -7.50
CA MET A 112 -11.16 7.31 -7.06
C MET A 112 -10.90 7.84 -5.65
N ASN A 113 -10.50 6.99 -4.71
CA ASN A 113 -10.13 7.40 -3.35
C ASN A 113 -8.71 7.98 -3.31
N GLY A 114 -7.80 7.49 -4.16
CA GLY A 114 -6.41 7.91 -4.18
C GLY A 114 -5.63 7.57 -2.91
N ASP A 115 -6.18 6.65 -2.10
CA ASP A 115 -5.56 6.23 -0.85
C ASP A 115 -4.34 5.35 -1.14
N SER A 116 -3.45 5.26 -0.14
CA SER A 116 -2.32 4.33 -0.17
C SER A 116 -2.25 3.58 1.15
N LEU A 117 -1.85 2.31 1.11
CA LEU A 117 -1.58 1.53 2.31
C LEU A 117 -0.07 1.47 2.54
N TRP A 118 0.37 1.92 3.71
CA TRP A 118 1.70 1.63 4.21
C TRP A 118 1.69 0.32 4.99
N ILE A 119 2.58 -0.58 4.58
CA ILE A 119 2.80 -1.91 5.14
C ILE A 119 4.27 -1.96 5.58
N PRO A 120 4.57 -2.01 6.88
CA PRO A 120 5.95 -2.09 7.35
C PRO A 120 6.54 -3.49 7.18
N ASP A 121 7.84 -3.60 7.39
CA ASP A 121 8.52 -4.89 7.53
C ASP A 121 7.85 -5.75 8.62
N GLY A 122 7.89 -7.07 8.42
CA GLY A 122 7.17 -8.03 9.28
C GLY A 122 5.71 -8.27 8.87
N PHE A 123 5.24 -7.71 7.77
CA PHE A 123 3.94 -8.05 7.17
C PHE A 123 4.12 -8.70 5.80
N ALA A 124 3.30 -9.69 5.48
CA ALA A 124 3.15 -10.21 4.12
C ALA A 124 2.06 -9.43 3.38
N HIS A 125 2.32 -9.08 2.12
CA HIS A 125 1.42 -8.25 1.30
C HIS A 125 0.90 -9.01 0.09
N GLY A 126 -0.37 -8.80 -0.25
CA GLY A 126 -0.94 -9.24 -1.52
C GLY A 126 -2.22 -8.50 -1.86
N PHE A 127 -2.74 -8.75 -3.05
CA PHE A 127 -4.00 -8.13 -3.48
C PHE A 127 -4.72 -8.97 -4.53
N GLN A 128 -6.02 -8.68 -4.69
CA GLN A 128 -6.84 -9.11 -5.82
C GLN A 128 -7.24 -7.92 -6.67
N CYS A 129 -7.08 -8.03 -7.99
CA CYS A 129 -7.61 -7.02 -8.90
C CYS A 129 -9.13 -7.16 -9.02
N LEU A 130 -9.88 -6.13 -8.62
CA LEU A 130 -11.34 -6.09 -8.72
C LEU A 130 -11.82 -5.43 -10.01
N SER A 131 -11.04 -4.50 -10.57
CA SER A 131 -11.40 -3.79 -11.80
C SER A 131 -11.52 -4.71 -13.00
N LYS A 132 -12.62 -4.59 -13.77
CA LYS A 132 -12.86 -5.38 -15.00
C LYS A 132 -11.86 -5.06 -16.12
N THR A 133 -11.38 -3.82 -16.19
CA THR A 133 -10.39 -3.37 -17.18
C THR A 133 -8.95 -3.64 -16.74
N GLY A 134 -8.76 -4.18 -15.54
CA GLY A 134 -7.46 -4.35 -14.89
C GLY A 134 -7.10 -3.16 -14.00
N ALA A 135 -6.01 -3.32 -13.25
CA ALA A 135 -5.52 -2.31 -12.32
C ALA A 135 -4.01 -2.11 -12.43
N HIS A 136 -3.60 -0.84 -12.34
CA HIS A 136 -2.22 -0.37 -12.25
C HIS A 136 -1.87 -0.08 -10.79
N VAL A 137 -1.03 -0.93 -10.21
CA VAL A 137 -0.61 -0.83 -8.81
C VAL A 137 0.85 -0.38 -8.75
N THR A 138 1.15 0.58 -7.89
CA THR A 138 2.51 1.06 -7.61
C THR A 138 2.93 0.77 -6.19
N TYR A 139 4.24 0.63 -6.01
CA TYR A 139 4.88 0.34 -4.74
C TYR A 139 6.06 1.28 -4.56
N LYS A 140 6.19 1.88 -3.39
CA LYS A 140 7.48 2.41 -2.91
C LYS A 140 8.02 1.48 -1.84
N CYS A 141 9.23 0.99 -2.01
CA CYS A 141 9.84 -0.02 -1.14
C CYS A 141 11.02 0.58 -0.37
N THR A 142 11.17 0.26 0.92
CA THR A 142 12.28 0.77 1.77
C THR A 142 13.57 -0.04 1.69
N ALA A 143 13.57 -1.13 0.93
CA ALA A 143 14.74 -1.93 0.64
C ALA A 143 14.81 -2.25 -0.86
N ILE A 144 15.99 -2.63 -1.33
CA ILE A 144 16.20 -3.13 -2.69
C ILE A 144 15.75 -4.59 -2.74
N TYR A 145 15.16 -5.00 -3.87
CA TYR A 145 14.78 -6.38 -4.10
C TYR A 145 15.95 -7.36 -3.90
N ASN A 146 15.69 -8.45 -3.17
CA ASN A 146 16.60 -9.58 -3.06
C ASN A 146 15.81 -10.90 -3.22
N PRO A 147 15.97 -11.61 -4.34
CA PRO A 147 15.24 -12.85 -4.59
C PRO A 147 15.58 -13.97 -3.60
N GLU A 148 16.75 -13.92 -2.96
CA GLU A 148 17.17 -14.94 -1.99
C GLU A 148 16.44 -14.82 -0.64
N THR A 149 15.87 -13.64 -0.35
CA THR A 149 15.20 -13.37 0.92
C THR A 149 13.72 -13.01 0.76
N GLU A 150 13.23 -12.81 -0.46
CA GLU A 150 11.80 -12.76 -0.73
C GLU A 150 11.20 -14.14 -0.48
N PHE A 151 10.12 -14.19 0.31
CA PHE A 151 9.36 -15.41 0.52
C PHE A 151 7.86 -15.15 0.33
N GLY A 152 7.18 -16.18 -0.19
CA GLY A 152 5.73 -16.22 -0.33
C GLY A 152 5.11 -17.01 0.82
N GLU A 153 4.04 -16.49 1.42
CA GLU A 153 3.20 -17.26 2.34
C GLU A 153 2.27 -18.18 1.55
N GLY A 154 2.08 -19.41 2.06
CA GLY A 154 1.49 -20.51 1.30
C GLY A 154 0.07 -20.26 0.77
N ILE A 155 -0.28 -20.96 -0.32
CA ILE A 155 -1.58 -20.90 -1.04
C ILE A 155 -2.78 -20.99 -0.08
N VAL A 156 -2.68 -21.73 1.03
CA VAL A 156 -3.77 -21.89 1.99
C VAL A 156 -4.12 -20.57 2.70
N LEU A 157 -3.12 -19.75 3.03
CA LEU A 157 -3.33 -18.45 3.67
C LEU A 157 -3.97 -17.47 2.67
N LEU A 158 -3.50 -17.49 1.42
CA LEU A 158 -4.09 -16.73 0.32
C LEU A 158 -5.57 -17.08 0.13
N VAL A 159 -5.90 -18.37 0.07
CA VAL A 159 -7.29 -18.82 -0.13
C VAL A 159 -8.20 -18.37 1.03
N ARG A 160 -7.73 -18.42 2.28
CA ARG A 160 -8.52 -17.97 3.44
C ARG A 160 -8.82 -16.48 3.42
N VAL A 161 -7.84 -15.67 3.03
CA VAL A 161 -7.95 -14.21 3.01
C VAL A 161 -8.91 -13.73 1.93
N PHE A 162 -8.83 -14.28 0.72
CA PHE A 162 -9.59 -13.77 -0.43
C PHE A 162 -10.94 -14.49 -0.63
N GLN A 163 -11.35 -15.37 0.29
CA GLN A 163 -12.65 -16.06 0.27
C GLN A 163 -13.54 -15.77 1.50
N SER A 164 -13.05 -15.03 2.49
CA SER A 164 -13.80 -14.56 3.67
C SER A 164 -14.56 -13.28 3.37
#